data_AF-A0A428VUU8-F1
#
_entry.id   AF-A0A428VUU8-F1
#
_cell.length_a   1.000
_cell.length_b   1.000
_cell.length_c   1.000
_cell.angle_alpha   90.00
_cell.angle_beta   90.00
_cell.angle_gamma   90.00
#
_symmetry.space_group_name_H-M   'P 1'
#
loop_
_entity.id
_entity.type
_entity.pdbx_description
1 polymer ?
#
loop_
_entity_poly.entity_id
_entity_poly.type
_entity_poly.pdbx_seq_one_letter_code
_entity_poly.pdbx_strand_id
1 'polypeptide(L)'
;MDGHSWAVSCVDSAQASLRTAGAAVVHGLADRLALDGWAIAALPAELPDELLRRVAAGVLAAVGTPFFSIDGGRGLWLDGLSGPERAPHSFGGLAAQALHIDAPNVTAPPDYTSLLMLRPDPAGGGHSVLADLRAAAVLIADDDRELLRRPVFFEGRAERLHGVGEPLLPFPVLEDGPPGNAWIRWAGKLLTDERNMAHRLVLEHFASLLGDTAQRVRMRRGDLLIADQRRVAHGRTALGRQDGVAPSARRLLCQAKARFDAAAPAHQVLRLRSAA
;
A
#
# COMPACT_ATOMS: atom_id res chain seq x y z
N MET A 1 5.40 -2.25 -24.48
CA MET A 1 6.59 -2.65 -23.69
C MET A 1 6.70 -1.61 -22.60
N ASP A 2 6.25 -2.00 -21.42
CA ASP A 2 5.82 -1.08 -20.38
C ASP A 2 6.97 -0.89 -19.41
N GLY A 3 7.86 0.05 -19.73
CA GLY A 3 9.16 0.30 -19.07
C GLY A 3 9.10 0.73 -17.60
N HIS A 4 7.96 0.55 -16.94
CA HIS A 4 7.72 0.85 -15.53
C HIS A 4 7.58 -0.42 -14.65
N SER A 5 7.35 -1.58 -15.27
CA SER A 5 7.37 -2.87 -14.60
C SER A 5 8.79 -3.45 -14.58
N TRP A 6 9.12 -4.21 -13.55
CA TRP A 6 10.38 -4.95 -13.55
C TRP A 6 10.44 -5.98 -14.68
N ALA A 7 11.61 -6.09 -15.31
CA ALA A 7 11.86 -7.13 -16.29
C ALA A 7 11.73 -8.51 -15.64
N VAL A 8 11.23 -9.50 -16.38
CA VAL A 8 11.06 -10.88 -15.91
C VAL A 8 12.36 -11.43 -15.31
N SER A 9 13.50 -11.18 -15.96
CA SER A 9 14.82 -11.59 -15.45
C SER A 9 15.18 -10.97 -14.10
N CYS A 10 14.74 -9.74 -13.82
CA CYS A 10 14.92 -9.11 -12.51
C CYS A 10 14.04 -9.78 -11.45
N VAL A 11 12.78 -10.10 -11.78
CA VAL A 11 11.86 -10.83 -10.90
C VAL A 11 12.43 -12.21 -10.58
N ASP A 12 12.85 -12.96 -11.60
CA ASP A 12 13.41 -14.31 -11.46
C ASP A 12 14.65 -14.32 -10.55
N SER A 13 15.57 -13.37 -10.77
CA SER A 13 16.78 -13.22 -9.97
C SER A 13 16.47 -12.89 -8.51
N ALA A 14 15.49 -12.02 -8.28
CA ALA A 14 15.07 -11.62 -6.94
C ALA A 14 14.38 -12.77 -6.19
N GLN A 15 13.51 -13.53 -6.87
CA GLN A 15 12.88 -14.72 -6.33
C GLN A 15 13.88 -15.86 -6.08
N ALA A 16 14.87 -16.04 -6.96
CA ALA A 16 15.93 -17.03 -6.76
C ALA A 16 16.73 -16.72 -5.48
N SER A 17 17.10 -15.45 -5.27
CA SER A 17 17.81 -15.02 -4.07
C SER A 17 17.02 -15.29 -2.78
N LEU A 18 15.70 -15.11 -2.80
CA LEU A 18 14.83 -15.42 -1.67
C LEU A 18 14.70 -16.91 -1.38
N ARG A 19 14.61 -17.75 -2.43
CA ARG A 19 14.56 -19.21 -2.25
C ARG A 19 15.77 -19.70 -1.46
N THR A 20 16.93 -19.08 -1.69
CA THR A 20 18.16 -19.35 -0.93
C THR A 20 18.14 -18.73 0.48
N ALA A 21 17.49 -17.57 0.66
CA ALA A 21 17.37 -16.87 1.95
C ALA A 21 16.35 -17.52 2.93
N GLY A 22 15.50 -18.44 2.45
CA GLY A 22 14.76 -19.39 3.29
C GLY A 22 13.25 -19.39 3.03
N ALA A 23 12.70 -20.59 2.77
CA ALA A 23 11.26 -20.82 2.57
C ALA A 23 10.40 -20.28 3.73
N ALA A 24 10.92 -20.27 4.97
CA ALA A 24 10.23 -19.74 6.14
C ALA A 24 9.76 -18.28 5.96
N VAL A 25 10.54 -17.42 5.28
CA VAL A 25 10.15 -16.03 5.01
C VAL A 25 8.95 -15.98 4.08
N VAL A 26 8.96 -16.76 3.01
CA VAL A 26 7.86 -16.82 2.04
C VAL A 26 6.60 -17.38 2.68
N HIS A 27 6.72 -18.45 3.48
CA HIS A 27 5.60 -19.02 4.21
C HIS A 27 5.02 -18.05 5.24
N GLY A 28 5.87 -17.41 6.06
CA GLY A 28 5.42 -16.42 7.02
C GLY A 28 4.74 -15.22 6.36
N LEU A 29 5.27 -14.75 5.23
CA LEU A 29 4.66 -13.69 4.44
C LEU A 29 3.27 -14.09 3.90
N ALA A 30 3.18 -15.28 3.30
CA ALA A 30 1.92 -15.84 2.81
C ALA A 30 0.87 -15.94 3.92
N ASP A 31 1.26 -16.44 5.09
CA ASP A 31 0.37 -16.65 6.24
C ASP A 31 -0.19 -15.34 6.78
N ARG A 32 0.68 -14.33 6.93
CA ARG A 32 0.26 -13.01 7.41
C ARG A 32 -0.60 -12.27 6.39
N LEU A 33 -0.28 -12.35 5.10
CA LEU A 33 -1.13 -11.77 4.05
C LEU A 33 -2.50 -12.44 3.97
N ALA A 34 -2.57 -13.77 4.09
CA ALA A 34 -3.83 -14.48 4.11
C ALA A 34 -4.66 -14.16 5.37
N LEU A 35 -4.01 -14.05 6.53
CA LEU A 35 -4.68 -13.81 7.79
C LEU A 35 -5.16 -12.36 7.93
N ASP A 36 -4.28 -11.39 7.68
CA ASP A 36 -4.49 -9.98 8.02
C ASP A 36 -4.58 -9.06 6.79
N GLY A 37 -4.22 -9.54 5.59
CA GLY A 37 -4.12 -8.71 4.39
C GLY A 37 -2.86 -7.85 4.34
N TRP A 38 -1.98 -7.95 5.34
CA TRP A 38 -0.71 -7.22 5.38
C TRP A 38 0.34 -8.00 6.17
N ALA A 39 1.61 -7.67 5.96
CA ALA A 39 2.73 -8.30 6.64
C ALA A 39 3.91 -7.34 6.77
N ILE A 40 4.73 -7.54 7.81
CA ILE A 40 6.04 -6.91 7.93
C ILE A 40 7.11 -7.99 7.84
N ALA A 41 7.99 -7.85 6.86
CA ALA A 41 9.23 -8.60 6.80
C ALA A 41 10.33 -7.77 7.48
N ALA A 42 10.85 -8.25 8.61
CA ALA A 42 11.96 -7.62 9.31
C ALA A 42 13.27 -8.02 8.63
N LEU A 43 13.86 -7.11 7.84
CA LEU A 43 15.15 -7.31 7.20
C LEU A 43 16.29 -6.90 8.15
N PRO A 44 17.50 -7.45 7.99
CA PRO A 44 18.62 -7.13 8.89
C PRO A 44 18.98 -5.63 8.81
N ALA A 45 18.79 -4.90 9.91
CA ALA A 45 18.87 -3.45 9.96
C ALA A 45 20.29 -2.91 9.75
N GLU A 46 21.29 -3.74 9.98
CA GLU A 46 22.72 -3.47 9.77
C GLU A 46 23.11 -3.42 8.29
N LEU A 47 22.26 -3.94 7.39
CA LEU A 47 22.54 -3.87 5.96
C LEU A 47 22.59 -2.42 5.48
N PRO A 48 23.53 -2.08 4.57
CA PRO A 48 23.52 -0.81 3.85
C PRO A 48 22.19 -0.60 3.10
N ASP A 49 21.78 0.66 2.94
CA ASP A 49 20.51 1.04 2.30
C ASP A 49 20.31 0.39 0.92
N GLU A 50 21.39 0.27 0.14
CA GLU A 50 21.35 -0.38 -1.18
C GLU A 50 21.00 -1.86 -1.08
N LEU A 51 21.60 -2.58 -0.13
CA LEU A 51 21.30 -4.00 0.09
C LEU A 51 19.90 -4.19 0.67
N LEU A 52 19.46 -3.34 1.60
CA LEU A 52 18.08 -3.35 2.09
C LEU A 52 17.07 -3.20 0.95
N ARG A 53 17.28 -2.24 0.04
CA ARG A 53 16.41 -2.04 -1.12
C ARG A 53 16.38 -3.26 -2.05
N ARG A 54 17.53 -3.91 -2.27
CA ARG A 54 17.61 -5.12 -3.12
C ARG A 54 16.89 -6.31 -2.48
N VAL A 55 17.14 -6.59 -1.20
CA VAL A 55 16.48 -7.68 -0.48
C VAL A 55 14.98 -7.43 -0.38
N ALA A 56 14.57 -6.20 -0.06
CA ALA A 56 13.16 -5.81 0.00
C ALA A 56 12.45 -6.01 -1.34
N ALA A 57 13.13 -5.72 -2.45
CA ALA A 57 12.55 -5.92 -3.77
C ALA A 57 12.41 -7.41 -4.11
N GLY A 58 13.33 -8.25 -3.63
CA GLY A 58 13.14 -9.70 -3.57
C GLY A 58 11.87 -10.08 -2.83
N VAL A 59 11.74 -9.67 -1.56
CA VAL A 59 10.53 -9.97 -0.74
C VAL A 59 9.24 -9.51 -1.43
N LEU A 60 9.23 -8.32 -2.04
CA LEU A 60 8.09 -7.84 -2.80
C LEU A 60 7.81 -8.71 -4.05
N ALA A 61 8.86 -9.17 -4.75
CA ALA A 61 8.73 -10.10 -5.86
C ALA A 61 8.21 -11.50 -5.44
N ALA A 62 8.21 -11.82 -4.14
CA ALA A 62 7.61 -13.05 -3.62
C ALA A 62 6.08 -13.04 -3.64
N VAL A 63 5.45 -11.86 -3.69
CA VAL A 63 3.99 -11.69 -3.67
C VAL A 63 3.42 -11.24 -5.01
N GLY A 64 4.27 -10.79 -5.94
CA GLY A 64 3.79 -10.22 -7.19
C GLY A 64 4.90 -9.74 -8.10
N THR A 65 4.53 -9.02 -9.16
CA THR A 65 5.47 -8.36 -10.08
C THR A 65 5.68 -6.91 -9.66
N PRO A 66 6.86 -6.52 -9.17
CA PRO A 66 7.12 -5.15 -8.75
C PRO A 66 7.09 -4.15 -9.91
N PHE A 67 6.58 -2.96 -9.64
CA PHE A 67 6.57 -1.83 -10.57
C PHE A 67 6.57 -0.50 -9.81
N PHE A 68 6.87 0.59 -10.53
CA PHE A 68 6.67 1.95 -10.04
C PHE A 68 5.52 2.60 -10.83
N SER A 69 4.68 3.38 -10.15
CA SER A 69 3.53 4.03 -10.80
C SER A 69 3.74 5.52 -11.10
N ILE A 70 4.87 6.09 -10.67
CA ILE A 70 5.21 7.50 -10.86
C ILE A 70 6.68 7.56 -11.22
N ASP A 71 7.02 8.35 -12.25
CA ASP A 71 8.41 8.58 -12.66
C ASP A 71 9.17 9.34 -11.57
N GLY A 72 9.96 8.62 -10.76
CA GLY A 72 10.89 9.17 -9.78
C GLY A 72 12.34 9.23 -10.25
N GLY A 73 12.62 8.72 -11.46
CA GLY A 73 13.90 8.83 -12.15
C GLY A 73 15.06 7.94 -11.67
N ARG A 74 14.85 6.91 -10.82
CA ARG A 74 15.96 6.14 -10.20
C ARG A 74 15.71 4.65 -9.91
N GLY A 75 14.77 4.00 -10.61
CA GLY A 75 14.48 2.57 -10.44
C GLY A 75 13.18 2.27 -9.69
N LEU A 76 13.07 1.09 -9.07
CA LEU A 76 11.82 0.56 -8.50
C LEU A 76 11.24 1.43 -7.35
N TRP A 77 12.11 1.99 -6.52
CA TRP A 77 11.71 2.63 -5.28
C TRP A 77 11.47 4.12 -5.47
N LEU A 78 10.25 4.56 -5.18
CA LEU A 78 9.97 5.97 -4.92
C LEU A 78 10.53 6.31 -3.54
N ASP A 79 11.57 7.14 -3.48
CA ASP A 79 12.13 7.64 -2.23
C ASP A 79 11.61 9.04 -1.89
N GLY A 80 11.33 9.24 -0.61
CA GLY A 80 10.86 10.52 -0.10
C GLY A 80 11.52 10.82 1.23
N LEU A 81 12.47 11.75 1.24
CA LEU A 81 12.81 12.45 2.48
C LEU A 81 11.56 13.18 2.94
N SER A 82 11.20 12.97 4.21
CA SER A 82 10.09 13.72 4.80
C SER A 82 10.53 15.15 5.10
N GLY A 83 9.65 16.12 4.91
CA GLY A 83 10.00 17.53 5.13
C GLY A 83 8.84 18.51 4.94
N PRO A 84 8.97 19.74 5.47
CA PRO A 84 7.95 20.78 5.37
C PRO A 84 7.75 21.31 3.94
N GLU A 85 8.71 21.06 3.04
CA GLU A 85 8.61 21.40 1.62
C GLU A 85 7.61 20.51 0.85
N ARG A 86 7.17 19.41 1.46
CA ARG A 86 6.20 18.47 0.87
C ARG A 86 4.79 18.85 1.30
N ALA A 87 3.81 18.57 0.43
CA ALA A 87 2.40 18.73 0.78
C ALA A 87 2.09 17.98 2.10
N PRO A 88 1.41 18.59 3.09
CA PRO A 88 1.36 18.08 4.45
C PRO A 88 0.91 16.63 4.60
N HIS A 89 -0.12 16.23 3.83
CA HIS A 89 -0.72 14.89 3.87
C HIS A 89 -0.16 13.93 2.80
N SER A 90 0.91 14.31 2.10
CA SER A 90 1.55 13.46 1.09
C SER A 90 2.52 12.45 1.73
N PHE A 91 2.99 11.49 0.93
CA PHE A 91 3.98 10.49 1.31
C PHE A 91 5.20 11.07 2.08
N GLY A 92 5.73 12.20 1.60
CA GLY A 92 6.84 12.93 2.23
C GLY A 92 6.42 14.09 3.15
N GLY A 93 5.13 14.33 3.33
CA GLY A 93 4.61 15.38 4.22
C GLY A 93 4.79 15.05 5.69
N LEU A 94 4.55 16.03 6.56
CA LEU A 94 4.69 15.88 8.02
C LEU A 94 3.37 15.56 8.75
N ALA A 95 2.22 15.92 8.17
CA ALA A 95 0.91 15.71 8.80
C ALA A 95 0.46 14.24 8.70
N ALA A 96 -0.63 13.89 9.39
CA ALA A 96 -1.20 12.55 9.24
C ALA A 96 -1.67 12.32 7.79
N GLN A 97 -1.44 11.12 7.27
CA GLN A 97 -1.97 10.68 5.98
C GLN A 97 -3.17 9.78 6.25
N ALA A 98 -4.33 10.17 5.75
CA ALA A 98 -5.56 9.40 5.93
C ALA A 98 -5.46 8.00 5.31
N LEU A 99 -6.29 7.08 5.80
CA LEU A 99 -6.40 5.73 5.24
C LEU A 99 -6.79 5.79 3.76
N HIS A 100 -6.08 5.03 2.93
CA HIS A 100 -6.31 4.94 1.49
C HIS A 100 -5.71 3.66 0.90
N ILE A 101 -6.19 3.29 -0.28
CA ILE A 101 -5.41 2.51 -1.23
C ILE A 101 -4.73 3.47 -2.22
N ASP A 102 -3.63 3.03 -2.82
CA ASP A 102 -2.97 3.78 -3.87
C ASP A 102 -3.80 3.74 -5.16
N ALA A 103 -4.00 4.91 -5.76
CA ALA A 103 -4.71 5.09 -7.04
C ALA A 103 -6.09 4.40 -7.06
N PRO A 104 -7.03 4.78 -6.18
CA PRO A 104 -8.38 4.19 -6.16
C PRO A 104 -9.20 4.52 -7.42
N ASN A 105 -8.81 5.56 -8.16
CA ASN A 105 -9.53 6.18 -9.27
C ASN A 105 -9.03 5.73 -10.66
N VAL A 106 -8.52 4.49 -10.78
CA VAL A 106 -8.00 3.91 -12.04
C VAL A 106 -8.49 2.49 -12.25
N THR A 107 -8.54 2.01 -13.50
CA THR A 107 -9.09 0.68 -13.81
C THR A 107 -8.28 -0.48 -13.25
N ALA A 108 -6.98 -0.30 -13.00
CA ALA A 108 -6.13 -1.30 -12.37
C ALA A 108 -5.32 -0.70 -11.21
N PRO A 109 -5.90 -0.49 -10.01
CA PRO A 109 -5.12 -0.06 -8.83
C PRO A 109 -4.04 -1.10 -8.50
N PRO A 110 -2.87 -0.71 -7.96
CA PRO A 110 -1.83 -1.67 -7.57
C PRO A 110 -2.37 -2.70 -6.59
N ASP A 111 -2.11 -3.98 -6.81
CA ASP A 111 -2.64 -5.06 -5.95
C ASP A 111 -1.95 -5.03 -4.58
N TYR A 112 -0.66 -4.74 -4.57
CA TYR A 112 0.12 -4.54 -3.37
C TYR A 112 0.79 -3.17 -3.37
N THR A 113 0.84 -2.58 -2.18
CA THR A 113 1.75 -1.47 -1.86
C THR A 113 2.76 -1.94 -0.83
N SER A 114 3.97 -1.38 -0.89
CA SER A 114 5.03 -1.71 0.04
C SER A 114 5.75 -0.47 0.54
N LEU A 115 6.13 -0.48 1.81
CA LEU A 115 6.85 0.59 2.47
C LEU A 115 8.10 0.01 3.13
N LEU A 116 9.28 0.39 2.65
CA LEU A 116 10.57 0.02 3.25
C LEU A 116 11.07 1.17 4.12
N MET A 117 11.28 0.88 5.40
CA MET A 117 11.83 1.84 6.36
C MET A 117 13.36 1.81 6.36
N LEU A 118 13.98 2.86 5.84
CA LEU A 118 15.44 3.02 5.90
C LEU A 118 15.84 3.87 7.11
N ARG A 119 15.07 4.91 7.41
CA ARG A 119 15.28 5.74 8.59
C ARG A 119 13.94 6.08 9.24
N PRO A 120 13.66 5.59 10.46
CA PRO A 120 12.49 5.99 11.23
C PRO A 120 12.47 7.48 11.51
N ASP A 121 11.31 8.00 11.91
CA ASP A 121 11.22 9.37 12.40
C ASP A 121 12.06 9.54 13.68
N PRO A 122 13.05 10.45 13.73
CA PRO A 122 13.87 10.65 14.92
C PRO A 122 13.06 11.12 16.14
N ALA A 123 11.92 11.78 15.91
CA ALA A 123 11.00 12.21 16.96
C ALA A 123 9.95 11.15 17.35
N GLY A 124 10.03 9.94 16.79
CA GLY A 124 9.21 8.79 17.17
C GLY A 124 7.75 8.78 16.66
N GLY A 125 7.38 9.70 15.76
CA GLY A 125 6.09 9.72 15.09
C GLY A 125 6.04 8.86 13.82
N GLY A 126 5.03 9.09 12.99
CA GLY A 126 4.91 8.46 11.67
C GLY A 126 4.61 6.97 11.67
N HIS A 127 3.84 6.49 12.66
CA HIS A 127 3.36 5.10 12.68
C HIS A 127 2.51 4.82 11.44
N SER A 128 2.73 3.67 10.82
CA SER A 128 1.85 3.18 9.75
C SER A 128 0.49 2.84 10.37
N VAL A 129 -0.58 3.18 9.66
CA VAL A 129 -1.95 2.85 10.06
C VAL A 129 -2.52 1.92 9.02
N LEU A 130 -3.14 0.82 9.43
CA LEU A 130 -3.68 -0.22 8.54
C LEU A 130 -5.10 -0.54 8.97
N ALA A 131 -6.06 -0.54 8.05
CA ALA A 131 -7.47 -0.82 8.35
C ALA A 131 -8.01 -1.87 7.39
N ASP A 132 -8.78 -2.83 7.91
CA ASP A 132 -9.41 -3.89 7.11
C ASP A 132 -10.66 -3.33 6.41
N LEU A 133 -10.52 -3.15 5.10
CA LEU A 133 -11.57 -2.65 4.20
C LEU A 133 -12.75 -3.62 4.13
N ARG A 134 -12.48 -4.93 4.16
CA ARG A 134 -13.54 -5.95 4.06
C ARG A 134 -14.35 -6.01 5.33
N ALA A 135 -13.70 -5.92 6.49
CA ALA A 135 -14.39 -5.84 7.77
C ALA A 135 -15.30 -4.60 7.84
N ALA A 136 -14.81 -3.42 7.44
CA ALA A 136 -15.63 -2.21 7.36
C ALA A 136 -16.78 -2.36 6.36
N ALA A 137 -16.52 -2.96 5.19
CA ALA A 137 -17.56 -3.22 4.20
C ALA A 137 -18.58 -4.27 4.64
N VAL A 138 -18.27 -5.19 5.55
CA VAL A 138 -19.29 -6.10 6.12
C VAL A 138 -20.22 -5.35 7.09
N LEU A 139 -19.68 -4.39 7.84
CA LEU A 139 -20.42 -3.68 8.90
C LEU A 139 -21.28 -2.51 8.39
N ILE A 140 -21.05 -2.02 7.17
CA ILE A 140 -21.83 -0.90 6.61
C ILE A 140 -23.29 -1.31 6.39
N ALA A 141 -24.21 -0.40 6.70
CA ALA A 141 -25.66 -0.58 6.52
C ALA A 141 -26.02 -0.78 5.04
N ASP A 142 -27.12 -1.48 4.76
CA ASP A 142 -27.49 -1.87 3.39
C ASP A 142 -27.78 -0.68 2.47
N ASP A 143 -28.44 0.38 2.97
CA ASP A 143 -28.70 1.59 2.18
C ASP A 143 -27.38 2.31 1.81
N ASP A 144 -26.46 2.41 2.76
CA ASP A 144 -25.13 2.98 2.56
C ASP A 144 -24.30 2.11 1.61
N ARG A 145 -24.37 0.79 1.75
CA ARG A 145 -23.73 -0.19 0.86
C ARG A 145 -24.20 0.01 -0.58
N GLU A 146 -25.50 0.12 -0.79
CA GLU A 146 -26.08 0.30 -2.12
C GLU A 146 -25.62 1.62 -2.74
N LEU A 147 -25.56 2.70 -1.96
CA LEU A 147 -25.01 3.96 -2.45
C LEU A 147 -23.52 3.85 -2.78
N LEU A 148 -22.71 3.19 -1.94
CA LEU A 148 -21.27 3.00 -2.18
C LEU A 148 -20.97 2.14 -3.41
N ARG A 149 -21.91 1.31 -3.87
CA ARG A 149 -21.82 0.54 -5.12
C ARG A 149 -22.07 1.37 -6.38
N ARG A 150 -22.65 2.55 -6.25
CA ARG A 150 -22.94 3.40 -7.41
C ARG A 150 -21.68 4.13 -7.87
N PRO A 151 -21.44 4.24 -9.19
CA PRO A 151 -20.31 4.99 -9.73
C PRO A 151 -20.59 6.49 -9.67
N VAL A 152 -20.62 7.07 -8.47
CA VAL A 152 -20.94 8.48 -8.22
C VAL A 152 -19.84 9.23 -7.46
N PHE A 153 -18.78 8.54 -7.04
CA PHE A 153 -17.72 9.11 -6.22
C PHE A 153 -16.53 9.56 -7.07
N PHE A 154 -15.88 10.63 -6.60
CA PHE A 154 -14.72 11.22 -7.23
C PHE A 154 -13.56 11.31 -6.25
N GLU A 155 -12.35 11.00 -6.72
CA GLU A 155 -11.13 11.25 -5.97
C GLU A 155 -10.07 11.81 -6.91
N GLY A 156 -9.61 13.02 -6.62
CA GLY A 156 -8.41 13.58 -7.22
C GLY A 156 -8.40 13.56 -8.76
N ARG A 157 -7.19 13.36 -9.31
CA ARG A 157 -6.90 13.18 -10.74
C ARG A 157 -6.02 11.96 -10.91
N ALA A 158 -6.21 11.19 -11.99
CA ALA A 158 -5.47 9.98 -12.33
C ALA A 158 -4.44 10.18 -13.47
N GLU A 159 -3.89 11.39 -13.58
CA GLU A 159 -2.98 11.75 -14.67
C GLU A 159 -1.53 11.30 -14.38
N ARG A 160 -0.80 10.90 -15.43
CA ARG A 160 0.65 10.56 -15.38
C ARG A 160 0.99 9.42 -14.41
N LEU A 161 0.09 8.45 -14.30
CA LEU A 161 0.35 7.22 -13.56
C LEU A 161 0.70 6.09 -14.53
N HIS A 162 1.67 5.27 -14.14
CA HIS A 162 2.14 4.15 -14.94
C HIS A 162 1.67 2.82 -14.38
N GLY A 163 1.30 1.91 -15.28
CA GLY A 163 0.99 0.53 -14.92
C GLY A 163 -0.27 0.36 -14.11
N VAL A 164 -1.16 1.36 -14.07
CA VAL A 164 -2.41 1.35 -13.30
C VAL A 164 -3.67 1.39 -14.16
N GLY A 165 -3.53 1.24 -15.47
CA GLY A 165 -4.64 1.34 -16.41
C GLY A 165 -5.10 2.78 -16.64
N GLU A 166 -6.38 2.94 -16.98
CA GLU A 166 -7.00 4.21 -17.36
C GLU A 166 -7.67 4.90 -16.17
N PRO A 167 -7.85 6.22 -16.19
CA PRO A 167 -8.70 6.93 -15.25
C PRO A 167 -10.12 6.32 -15.17
N LEU A 168 -10.61 6.14 -13.95
CA LEU A 168 -11.96 5.65 -13.65
C LEU A 168 -12.66 6.68 -12.76
N LEU A 169 -13.38 7.62 -13.37
CA LEU A 169 -14.10 8.70 -12.67
C LEU A 169 -15.44 8.98 -13.38
N PRO A 170 -16.57 9.05 -12.66
CA PRO A 170 -16.73 8.62 -11.27
C PRO A 170 -16.55 7.09 -11.12
N PHE A 171 -16.33 6.63 -9.89
CA PHE A 171 -16.17 5.22 -9.57
C PHE A 171 -17.00 4.80 -8.36
N PRO A 172 -17.34 3.50 -8.22
CA PRO A 172 -17.97 2.97 -7.02
C PRO A 172 -16.91 2.74 -5.93
N VAL A 173 -17.22 3.04 -4.68
CA VAL A 173 -16.33 2.70 -3.55
C VAL A 173 -16.34 1.20 -3.31
N LEU A 174 -17.48 0.54 -3.46
CA LEU A 174 -17.62 -0.91 -3.37
C LEU A 174 -17.89 -1.49 -4.77
N GLU A 175 -16.97 -2.28 -5.31
CA GLU A 175 -17.24 -3.02 -6.54
C GLU A 175 -17.97 -4.33 -6.27
N ASP A 176 -18.85 -4.71 -7.20
CA ASP A 176 -19.38 -6.07 -7.24
C ASP A 176 -18.37 -7.00 -7.92
N GLY A 177 -18.22 -8.21 -7.38
CA GLY A 177 -17.33 -9.21 -7.94
C GLY A 177 -17.28 -10.46 -7.08
N PRO A 178 -16.71 -11.56 -7.61
CA PRO A 178 -16.54 -12.77 -6.83
C PRO A 178 -15.70 -12.47 -5.57
N PRO A 179 -16.00 -13.13 -4.43
CA PRO A 179 -15.24 -12.95 -3.20
C PRO A 179 -13.74 -13.09 -3.45
N GLY A 180 -12.97 -12.06 -3.03
CA GLY A 180 -11.52 -12.01 -3.24
C GLY A 180 -11.05 -11.23 -4.46
N ASN A 181 -11.93 -10.93 -5.43
CA ASN A 181 -11.59 -10.18 -6.65
C ASN A 181 -12.21 -8.77 -6.73
N ALA A 182 -13.21 -8.47 -5.90
CA ALA A 182 -13.83 -7.14 -5.85
C ALA A 182 -12.92 -6.09 -5.18
N TRP A 183 -12.88 -4.88 -5.73
CA TRP A 183 -12.18 -3.75 -5.11
C TRP A 183 -13.03 -2.99 -4.12
N ILE A 184 -12.39 -2.51 -3.06
CA ILE A 184 -12.91 -1.46 -2.20
C ILE A 184 -12.03 -0.22 -2.43
N ARG A 185 -12.53 0.71 -3.23
CA ARG A 185 -11.81 1.90 -3.70
C ARG A 185 -11.92 3.03 -2.69
N TRP A 186 -11.06 2.99 -1.68
CA TRP A 186 -11.08 3.96 -0.61
C TRP A 186 -9.87 4.90 -0.62
N ALA A 187 -10.12 6.20 -0.41
CA ALA A 187 -9.13 7.13 0.06
C ALA A 187 -9.79 8.22 0.91
N GLY A 188 -9.16 8.62 2.02
CA GLY A 188 -9.70 9.69 2.87
C GLY A 188 -9.93 11.03 2.14
N LYS A 189 -9.30 11.24 0.97
CA LYS A 189 -9.56 12.39 0.10
C LYS A 189 -10.99 12.45 -0.44
N LEU A 190 -11.68 11.31 -0.51
CA LEU A 190 -13.12 11.25 -0.84
C LEU A 190 -13.94 12.19 0.06
N LEU A 191 -13.58 12.30 1.34
CA LEU A 191 -14.26 13.13 2.34
C LEU A 191 -14.09 14.64 2.11
N THR A 192 -13.04 15.02 1.37
CA THR A 192 -12.66 16.42 1.13
C THR A 192 -12.87 16.87 -0.30
N ASP A 193 -13.24 15.96 -1.21
CA ASP A 193 -13.54 16.30 -2.60
C ASP A 193 -14.93 16.93 -2.70
N GLU A 194 -15.02 18.18 -3.15
CA GLU A 194 -16.27 18.94 -3.21
C GLU A 194 -17.34 18.26 -4.07
N ARG A 195 -16.93 17.46 -5.07
CA ARG A 195 -17.84 16.71 -5.93
C ARG A 195 -18.62 15.63 -5.17
N ASN A 196 -18.13 15.21 -4.01
CA ASN A 196 -18.77 14.21 -3.16
C ASN A 196 -19.66 14.82 -2.06
N MET A 197 -19.89 16.15 -2.04
CA MET A 197 -20.66 16.80 -0.97
C MET A 197 -22.05 16.16 -0.74
N ALA A 198 -22.75 15.77 -1.81
CA ALA A 198 -24.06 15.11 -1.74
C ALA A 198 -24.00 13.69 -1.15
N HIS A 199 -22.81 13.09 -1.07
CA HIS A 199 -22.58 11.72 -0.59
C HIS A 199 -21.66 11.69 0.64
N ARG A 200 -21.46 12.84 1.30
CA ARG A 200 -20.48 12.97 2.39
C ARG A 200 -20.81 12.08 3.59
N LEU A 201 -22.08 11.98 3.98
CA LEU A 201 -22.49 11.22 5.18
C LEU A 201 -22.13 9.74 5.05
N VAL A 202 -22.42 9.11 3.90
CA VAL A 202 -22.08 7.70 3.68
C VAL A 202 -20.57 7.46 3.68
N LEU A 203 -19.79 8.41 3.15
CA LEU A 203 -18.33 8.35 3.22
C LEU A 203 -17.83 8.48 4.66
N GLU A 204 -18.41 9.38 5.46
CA GLU A 204 -18.06 9.55 6.88
C GLU A 204 -18.40 8.30 7.70
N HIS A 205 -19.54 7.65 7.43
CA HIS A 205 -19.88 6.37 8.05
C HIS A 205 -18.85 5.28 7.72
N PHE A 206 -18.51 5.12 6.44
CA PHE A 206 -17.50 4.13 6.04
C PHE A 206 -16.11 4.43 6.62
N ALA A 207 -15.73 5.71 6.69
CA ALA A 207 -14.49 6.16 7.33
C ALA A 207 -14.45 5.83 8.84
N SER A 208 -15.59 5.96 9.53
CA SER A 208 -15.72 5.59 10.94
C SER A 208 -15.47 4.10 11.14
N LEU A 209 -16.11 3.25 10.32
CA LEU A 209 -15.95 1.79 10.38
C LEU A 209 -14.50 1.36 10.09
N LEU A 210 -13.81 2.06 9.18
CA LEU A 210 -12.38 1.85 8.96
C LEU A 210 -11.54 2.26 10.17
N GLY A 211 -11.95 3.31 10.89
CA GLY A 211 -11.33 3.72 12.14
C GLY A 211 -11.40 2.63 13.21
N ASP A 212 -12.53 1.93 13.29
CA ASP A 212 -12.75 0.84 14.26
C ASP A 212 -11.90 -0.40 14.00
N THR A 213 -11.46 -0.60 12.74
CA THR A 213 -10.57 -1.71 12.36
C THR A 213 -9.10 -1.30 12.30
N ALA A 214 -8.79 -0.01 12.51
CA ALA A 214 -7.46 0.54 12.29
C ALA A 214 -6.45 0.09 13.36
N GLN A 215 -5.35 -0.47 12.91
CA GLN A 215 -4.20 -0.83 13.71
C GLN A 215 -3.02 0.10 13.42
N ARG A 216 -2.25 0.43 14.45
CA ARG A 216 -1.04 1.26 14.34
C ARG A 216 0.20 0.39 14.49
N VAL A 217 1.13 0.55 13.56
CA VAL A 217 2.39 -0.20 13.57
C VAL A 217 3.57 0.74 13.51
N ARG A 218 4.46 0.59 14.49
CA ARG A 218 5.74 1.30 14.52
C ARG A 218 6.78 0.48 13.76
N MET A 219 7.19 0.98 12.61
CA MET A 219 8.24 0.37 11.81
C MET A 219 9.64 0.82 12.27
N ARG A 220 10.59 -0.11 12.21
CA ARG A 220 12.02 0.07 12.48
C ARG A 220 12.78 0.07 11.17
N ARG A 221 14.05 0.52 11.21
CA ARG A 221 14.94 0.36 10.05
C ARG A 221 14.99 -1.12 9.64
N GLY A 222 14.87 -1.38 8.35
CA GLY A 222 14.86 -2.74 7.78
C GLY A 222 13.46 -3.34 7.66
N ASP A 223 12.44 -2.78 8.32
CA ASP A 223 11.07 -3.28 8.15
C ASP A 223 10.56 -2.96 6.74
N LEU A 224 10.08 -3.99 6.04
CA LEU A 224 9.29 -3.89 4.82
C LEU A 224 7.84 -4.25 5.14
N LEU A 225 6.96 -3.25 5.13
CA LEU A 225 5.52 -3.45 5.17
C LEU A 225 5.02 -3.77 3.76
N ILE A 226 4.22 -4.81 3.60
CA ILE A 226 3.48 -5.12 2.38
C ILE A 226 2.00 -5.21 2.74
N ALA A 227 1.13 -4.51 2.00
CA ALA A 227 -0.31 -4.54 2.18
C ALA A 227 -1.02 -4.92 0.88
N ASP A 228 -1.92 -5.89 0.95
CA ASP A 228 -2.90 -6.22 -0.09
C ASP A 228 -3.97 -5.12 -0.13
N GLN A 229 -3.92 -4.31 -1.17
CA GLN A 229 -4.82 -3.16 -1.29
C GLN A 229 -6.26 -3.55 -1.61
N ARG A 230 -6.54 -4.83 -1.92
CA ARG A 230 -7.91 -5.35 -2.03
C ARG A 230 -8.53 -5.67 -0.66
N ARG A 231 -7.74 -5.61 0.41
CA ARG A 231 -8.18 -5.94 1.76
C ARG A 231 -7.86 -4.84 2.77
N VAL A 232 -6.75 -4.15 2.60
CA VAL A 232 -6.23 -3.22 3.61
C VAL A 232 -6.05 -1.84 3.01
N ALA A 233 -6.65 -0.84 3.65
CA ALA A 233 -6.27 0.55 3.45
C ALA A 233 -5.11 0.89 4.38
N HIS A 234 -4.18 1.70 3.89
CA HIS A 234 -3.00 2.13 4.64
C HIS A 234 -2.97 3.65 4.79
N GLY A 235 -2.27 4.11 5.81
CA GLY A 235 -2.10 5.52 6.13
C GLY A 235 -0.94 5.70 7.09
N ARG A 236 -0.85 6.90 7.67
CA ARG A 236 0.23 7.23 8.61
C ARG A 236 -0.23 8.25 9.63
N THR A 237 0.18 8.11 10.88
CA THR A 237 0.06 9.19 11.85
C THR A 237 0.95 10.38 11.45
N ALA A 238 0.76 11.53 12.09
CA ALA A 238 1.69 12.65 11.92
C ALA A 238 3.11 12.24 12.34
N LEU A 239 4.11 12.84 11.70
CA LEU A 239 5.49 12.78 12.18
C LEU A 239 5.61 13.59 13.47
N GLY A 240 6.62 13.28 14.29
CA GLY A 240 6.96 14.11 15.43
C GLY A 240 7.51 15.47 14.96
N ARG A 241 7.71 16.40 15.90
CA ARG A 241 8.21 17.74 15.59
C ARG A 241 9.54 17.66 14.83
N GLN A 242 9.61 18.33 13.68
CA GLN A 242 10.81 18.32 12.81
C GLN A 242 11.63 19.62 12.90
N ASP A 243 11.27 20.52 13.81
CA ASP A 243 12.01 21.78 14.03
C ASP A 243 13.45 21.47 14.43
N GLY A 244 14.43 22.01 13.69
CA GLY A 244 15.85 21.76 13.95
C GLY A 244 16.37 20.37 13.51
N VAL A 245 15.53 19.49 12.95
CA VAL A 245 15.98 18.20 12.42
C VAL A 245 16.64 18.39 11.05
N ALA A 246 17.94 18.12 10.96
CA ALA A 246 18.71 18.19 9.71
C ALA A 246 18.09 17.28 8.64
N PRO A 247 18.02 17.69 7.36
CA PRO A 247 17.43 16.87 6.29
C PRO A 247 17.98 15.44 6.21
N SER A 248 19.29 15.27 6.47
CA SER A 248 19.98 13.97 6.49
C SER A 248 19.61 13.08 7.68
N ALA A 249 18.92 13.60 8.70
CA ALA A 249 18.45 12.86 9.87
C ALA A 249 16.94 12.57 9.82
N ARG A 250 16.20 13.20 8.90
CA ARG A 250 14.75 13.02 8.77
C ARG A 250 14.40 11.61 8.29
N ARG A 251 13.15 11.22 8.56
CA ARG A 251 12.56 9.96 8.12
C ARG A 251 12.80 9.74 6.62
N LEU A 252 13.25 8.54 6.29
CA LEU A 252 13.42 8.06 4.92
C LEU A 252 12.66 6.76 4.75
N LEU A 253 11.60 6.82 3.94
CA LEU A 253 10.77 5.70 3.54
C LEU A 253 10.86 5.54 2.02
N CYS A 254 10.93 4.30 1.56
CA CYS A 254 10.83 3.97 0.15
C CYS A 254 9.50 3.25 -0.11
N GLN A 255 8.83 3.58 -1.22
CA GLN A 255 7.61 2.90 -1.65
C GLN A 255 7.82 2.23 -3.00
N ALA A 256 7.30 1.01 -3.13
CA ALA A 256 7.14 0.33 -4.40
C ALA A 256 5.80 -0.40 -4.42
N LYS A 257 5.35 -0.77 -5.60
CA LYS A 257 4.07 -1.43 -5.83
C LYS A 257 4.29 -2.79 -6.47
N ALA A 258 3.34 -3.69 -6.34
CA ALA A 258 3.35 -4.94 -7.11
C ALA A 258 1.99 -5.28 -7.67
N ARG A 259 2.00 -5.87 -8.86
CA ARG A 259 0.86 -6.55 -9.46
C ARG A 259 0.73 -7.94 -8.88
N PHE A 260 -0.48 -8.41 -8.67
CA PHE A 260 -0.71 -9.80 -8.30
C PHE A 260 -0.16 -10.73 -9.38
N ASP A 261 0.63 -11.71 -8.95
CA ASP A 261 1.11 -12.79 -9.82
C ASP A 261 0.81 -14.13 -9.15
N ALA A 262 -0.07 -14.92 -9.79
CA ALA A 262 -0.47 -16.21 -9.27
C ALA A 262 0.68 -17.25 -9.25
N ALA A 263 1.78 -16.98 -9.97
CA ALA A 263 3.00 -17.76 -9.95
C ALA A 263 4.00 -17.30 -8.87
N ALA A 264 3.76 -16.17 -8.20
CA ALA A 264 4.66 -15.68 -7.17
C ALA A 264 4.72 -16.68 -5.97
N PRO A 265 5.90 -16.89 -5.36
CA PRO A 265 6.11 -17.89 -4.32
C PRO A 265 5.08 -17.89 -3.18
N ALA A 266 4.70 -16.71 -2.66
CA ALA A 266 3.73 -16.62 -1.57
C ALA A 266 2.34 -17.16 -1.96
N HIS A 267 1.92 -16.95 -3.20
CA HIS A 267 0.65 -17.44 -3.71
C HIS A 267 0.65 -18.93 -4.05
N GLN A 268 1.80 -19.47 -4.46
CA GLN A 268 1.97 -20.91 -4.62
C GLN A 268 1.81 -21.65 -3.28
N VAL A 269 2.39 -21.11 -2.20
CA VAL A 269 2.24 -21.67 -0.84
C VAL A 269 0.77 -21.75 -0.43
N LEU A 270 0.00 -20.67 -0.64
CA LEU A 270 -1.42 -20.65 -0.30
C LEU A 270 -2.22 -21.65 -1.15
N ARG A 271 -1.95 -21.73 -2.45
CA ARG A 271 -2.64 -22.67 -3.35
C ARG A 271 -2.40 -24.13 -2.95
N LEU A 272 -1.17 -24.50 -2.62
CA LEU A 272 -0.84 -25.86 -2.21
C LEU A 272 -1.56 -26.27 -0.92
N ARG A 273 -1.77 -25.34 0.00
CA ARG A 273 -2.50 -25.59 1.25
C ARG A 273 -4.00 -25.71 1.05
N SER A 274 -4.59 -24.96 0.13
CA SER A 274 -6.02 -25.08 -0.19
C SER A 274 -6.36 -26.37 -0.94
N ALA A 275 -5.36 -27.08 -1.47
CA ALA A 275 -5.51 -28.33 -2.21
C ALA A 275 -5.25 -29.59 -1.36
N ALA A 276 -4.80 -29.43 -0.10
CA ALA A 276 -4.51 -30.49 0.86
C ALA A 276 -5.63 -30.62 1.89
#